data_AF-A0A7X6DEA2-F1
#
_entry.id   AF-A0A7X6DEA2-F1
#
_cell.length_a   1.000
_cell.length_b   1.000
_cell.length_c   1.000
_cell.angle_alpha   90.00
_cell.angle_beta   90.00
_cell.angle_gamma   90.00
#
_symmetry.space_group_name_H-M   'P 1'
#
loop_
_entity.id
_entity.type
_entity.pdbx_description
1 polymer ?
#
loop_
_entity_poly.entity_id
_entity_poly.type
_entity_poly.pdbx_seq_one_letter_code
_entity_poly.pdbx_strand_id
1 'polypeptide(L)'
;MSSIPTVLVLGEGRAGRGGAIAGPVAAARREAQQWLGEPETGAADAAPDVARRLRDRGASAVCIVGGTDDDGRALHWLDTRHARGWIAPAAPGAAADALRFAGEWQAALARGFVAADAALIATMALAGDGRPGFINEPHLLPRLSWADAPRFAAPVPAPVPHRLGLYAIVDSADRVQQVLAAGVKTVQLRIKAPPAPDDSWRAALRREVERSIAACRANGAQLYVNDHWQLAAELGAFGVHLGQEDLAAMSEERRAALLASGLALGVSSHSLWELARAAALAPRYIACGPVWPTLTKDMPWRPQGLDNLAWWCRMASVPVVAIGGILAPRQVQDAARCGADGVCIVRGLGERPQDTVPPLQAALEAGRREHAADPPAAAWPHPSLAATAY
;
A
#
# COMPACT_ATOMS: atom_id res chain seq x y z
N MET A 1 -14.24 -34.02 -16.87
CA MET A 1 -13.30 -33.19 -16.09
C MET A 1 -14.12 -32.22 -15.27
N SER A 2 -14.01 -32.24 -13.95
CA SER A 2 -14.74 -31.31 -13.08
C SER A 2 -14.27 -29.88 -13.35
N SER A 3 -15.20 -28.92 -13.48
CA SER A 3 -14.86 -27.51 -13.66
C SER A 3 -14.17 -26.95 -12.42
N ILE A 4 -13.06 -26.24 -12.60
CA ILE A 4 -12.32 -25.60 -11.51
C ILE A 4 -13.12 -24.38 -11.01
N PRO A 5 -13.32 -24.23 -9.69
CA PRO A 5 -13.99 -23.05 -9.14
C PRO A 5 -13.25 -21.76 -9.44
N THR A 6 -14.01 -20.67 -9.60
CA THR A 6 -13.47 -19.34 -9.93
C THR A 6 -12.64 -18.74 -8.79
N VAL A 7 -13.03 -18.95 -7.53
CA VAL A 7 -12.28 -18.50 -6.35
C VAL A 7 -12.03 -19.67 -5.41
N LEU A 8 -10.77 -19.88 -5.01
CA LEU A 8 -10.34 -21.05 -4.25
C LEU A 8 -9.69 -20.68 -2.93
N VAL A 9 -10.06 -21.41 -1.88
CA VAL A 9 -9.36 -21.41 -0.59
C VAL A 9 -8.86 -22.82 -0.32
N LEU A 10 -7.54 -22.99 -0.21
CA LEU A 10 -6.95 -24.28 0.12
C LEU A 10 -6.46 -24.29 1.57
N GLY A 11 -6.73 -25.36 2.31
CA GLY A 11 -6.20 -25.57 3.66
C GLY A 11 -5.86 -27.03 3.95
N GLU A 12 -5.29 -27.31 5.12
CA GLU A 12 -4.93 -28.67 5.55
C GLU A 12 -6.13 -29.50 6.10
N GLY A 13 -7.26 -28.85 6.37
CA GLY A 13 -8.44 -29.44 7.02
C GLY A 13 -9.48 -30.13 6.11
N ARG A 14 -10.61 -30.56 6.70
CA ARG A 14 -11.75 -31.18 5.99
C ARG A 14 -12.40 -30.19 5.02
N ALA A 15 -12.71 -30.68 3.81
CA ALA A 15 -13.42 -29.91 2.80
C ALA A 15 -14.90 -29.73 3.18
N GLY A 16 -15.46 -28.57 2.84
CA GLY A 16 -16.90 -28.39 2.78
C GLY A 16 -17.44 -28.98 1.48
N ARG A 17 -18.63 -29.62 1.50
CA ARG A 17 -19.30 -30.04 0.26
C ARG A 17 -19.74 -28.80 -0.53
N GLY A 18 -18.92 -28.36 -1.48
CA GLY A 18 -19.23 -27.25 -2.38
C GLY A 18 -20.22 -27.68 -3.47
N GLY A 19 -21.46 -27.19 -3.39
CA GLY A 19 -22.32 -27.09 -4.56
C GLY A 19 -21.83 -25.97 -5.49
N ALA A 20 -22.25 -25.99 -6.75
CA ALA A 20 -21.94 -24.95 -7.73
C ALA A 20 -22.56 -23.60 -7.32
N ILE A 21 -21.81 -22.80 -6.54
CA ILE A 21 -22.20 -21.44 -6.15
C ILE A 21 -21.04 -20.51 -6.53
N ALA A 22 -21.36 -19.34 -7.07
CA ALA A 22 -20.41 -18.36 -7.62
C ALA A 22 -19.57 -17.60 -6.55
N GLY A 23 -18.95 -18.31 -5.59
CA GLY A 23 -18.14 -17.75 -4.50
C GLY A 23 -16.91 -18.61 -4.15
N PRO A 24 -16.06 -18.18 -3.19
CA PRO A 24 -14.93 -18.94 -2.67
C PRO A 24 -15.32 -20.35 -2.25
N VAL A 25 -14.58 -21.33 -2.76
CA VAL A 25 -14.73 -22.74 -2.38
C VAL A 25 -13.54 -23.14 -1.50
N ALA A 26 -13.84 -23.50 -0.24
CA ALA A 26 -12.87 -24.11 0.66
C ALA A 26 -12.67 -25.58 0.28
N ALA A 27 -11.45 -25.93 -0.12
CA ALA A 27 -11.05 -27.26 -0.53
C ALA A 27 -9.79 -27.71 0.22
N ALA A 28 -9.61 -29.02 0.33
CA ALA A 28 -8.36 -29.56 0.87
C ALA A 28 -7.25 -29.51 -0.19
N ARG A 29 -5.98 -29.41 0.23
CA ARG A 29 -4.83 -29.45 -0.70
C ARG A 29 -4.84 -30.65 -1.65
N ARG A 30 -5.28 -31.83 -1.17
CA ARG A 30 -5.45 -33.06 -1.99
C ARG A 30 -6.48 -32.91 -3.12
N GLU A 31 -7.54 -32.12 -2.91
CA GLU A 31 -8.57 -31.90 -3.93
C GLU A 31 -8.04 -31.00 -5.05
N ALA A 32 -7.13 -30.07 -4.73
CA ALA A 32 -6.43 -29.28 -5.74
C ALA A 32 -5.56 -30.16 -6.65
N GLN A 33 -4.88 -31.17 -6.12
CA GLN A 33 -4.09 -32.11 -6.93
C GLN A 33 -4.96 -32.86 -7.95
N GLN A 34 -6.19 -33.23 -7.57
CA GLN A 34 -7.16 -33.85 -8.50
C GLN A 34 -7.55 -32.92 -9.66
N TRP A 35 -7.72 -31.63 -9.40
CA TRP A 35 -7.99 -30.64 -10.46
C TRP A 35 -6.78 -30.41 -11.38
N LEU A 36 -5.57 -30.53 -10.84
CA LEU A 36 -4.33 -30.39 -11.59
C LEU A 36 -4.00 -31.65 -12.41
N GLY A 37 -4.56 -32.81 -12.05
CA GLY A 37 -4.30 -34.09 -12.71
C GLY A 37 -2.92 -34.65 -12.39
N GLU A 38 -2.37 -34.31 -11.23
CA GLU A 38 -1.03 -34.69 -10.80
C GLU A 38 -1.08 -35.86 -9.79
N PRO A 39 -0.10 -36.78 -9.80
CA PRO A 39 0.01 -37.82 -8.78
C PRO A 39 0.23 -37.20 -7.40
N GLU A 40 -0.22 -37.87 -6.33
CA GLU A 40 0.16 -37.52 -4.95
C GLU A 40 1.67 -37.73 -4.78
N THR A 41 2.46 -36.70 -5.04
CA THR A 41 3.86 -36.67 -4.65
C THR A 41 3.92 -36.42 -3.15
N GLY A 42 4.65 -37.27 -2.40
CA GLY A 42 4.78 -37.14 -0.95
C GLY A 42 5.53 -35.88 -0.47
N ALA A 43 5.98 -35.02 -1.39
CA ALA A 43 6.51 -33.70 -1.09
C ALA A 43 5.38 -32.67 -1.27
N ALA A 44 5.14 -31.85 -0.24
CA ALA A 44 4.19 -30.75 -0.37
C ALA A 44 4.75 -29.70 -1.35
N ASP A 45 4.13 -29.58 -2.52
CA ASP A 45 4.45 -28.52 -3.47
C ASP A 45 4.35 -27.14 -2.79
N ALA A 46 5.27 -26.25 -3.14
CA ALA A 46 5.29 -24.89 -2.59
C ALA A 46 3.99 -24.17 -2.96
N ALA A 47 3.41 -23.44 -1.99
CA ALA A 47 2.14 -22.74 -2.18
C ALA A 47 2.10 -21.82 -3.43
N PRO A 48 3.19 -21.07 -3.77
CA PRO A 48 3.25 -20.30 -5.02
C PRO A 48 3.02 -21.13 -6.28
N ASP A 49 3.60 -22.31 -6.37
CA ASP A 49 3.53 -23.17 -7.56
C ASP A 49 2.13 -23.76 -7.73
N VAL A 50 1.54 -24.27 -6.64
CA VAL A 50 0.17 -24.79 -6.64
C VAL A 50 -0.81 -23.72 -7.08
N ALA A 51 -0.72 -22.52 -6.50
CA ALA A 51 -1.60 -21.42 -6.84
C ALA A 51 -1.46 -21.03 -8.32
N ARG A 52 -0.24 -20.88 -8.83
CA ARG A 52 0.03 -20.57 -10.24
C ARG A 52 -0.57 -21.59 -11.20
N ARG A 53 -0.42 -22.89 -10.93
CA ARG A 53 -1.04 -23.92 -11.78
C ARG A 53 -2.57 -23.88 -11.74
N LEU A 54 -3.18 -23.57 -10.59
CA LEU A 54 -4.63 -23.38 -10.48
C LEU A 54 -5.11 -22.14 -11.25
N ARG A 55 -4.33 -21.05 -11.22
CA ARG A 55 -4.56 -19.85 -12.03
C ARG A 55 -4.52 -20.16 -13.52
N ASP A 56 -3.51 -20.89 -13.98
CA ASP A 56 -3.34 -21.29 -15.38
C ASP A 56 -4.49 -22.18 -15.89
N ARG A 57 -5.15 -22.89 -14.96
CA ARG A 57 -6.32 -23.73 -15.25
C ARG A 57 -7.67 -23.01 -15.12
N GLY A 58 -7.66 -21.70 -14.85
CA GLY A 58 -8.86 -20.84 -14.92
C GLY A 58 -9.39 -20.29 -13.60
N ALA A 59 -8.75 -20.54 -12.46
CA ALA A 59 -9.11 -19.87 -11.22
C ALA A 59 -8.80 -18.35 -11.33
N SER A 60 -9.77 -17.49 -11.00
CA SER A 60 -9.61 -16.03 -11.03
C SER A 60 -9.07 -15.45 -9.71
N ALA A 61 -9.03 -16.25 -8.65
CA ALA A 61 -8.34 -15.97 -7.39
C ALA A 61 -8.05 -17.27 -6.62
N VAL A 62 -6.89 -17.36 -5.99
CA VAL A 62 -6.49 -18.48 -5.12
C VAL A 62 -5.91 -17.92 -3.84
N CYS A 63 -6.33 -18.45 -2.69
CA CYS A 63 -5.65 -18.27 -1.42
C CYS A 63 -5.36 -19.63 -0.77
N ILE A 64 -4.12 -19.85 -0.34
CA ILE A 64 -3.73 -21.06 0.38
C ILE A 64 -3.48 -20.66 1.83
N VAL A 65 -4.37 -21.10 2.71
CA VAL A 65 -4.44 -20.76 4.13
C VAL A 65 -3.71 -21.84 4.94
N GLY A 66 -2.92 -21.41 5.92
CA GLY A 66 -2.29 -22.32 6.89
C GLY A 66 -0.93 -22.89 6.49
N GLY A 67 0.00 -22.06 6.07
CA GLY A 67 1.43 -22.36 6.16
C GLY A 67 2.03 -21.79 7.45
N THR A 68 3.23 -22.21 7.82
CA THR A 68 4.07 -21.54 8.82
C THR A 68 5.42 -21.22 8.21
N ASP A 69 6.00 -20.07 8.56
CA ASP A 69 7.42 -19.85 8.30
C ASP A 69 8.30 -20.53 9.37
N ASP A 70 9.62 -20.40 9.22
CA ASP A 70 10.62 -20.96 10.12
C ASP A 70 10.47 -20.46 11.57
N ASP A 71 9.84 -19.30 11.77
CA ASP A 71 9.56 -18.70 13.08
C ASP A 71 8.20 -19.18 13.65
N GLY A 72 7.51 -20.10 12.97
CA GLY A 72 6.20 -20.61 13.37
C GLY A 72 5.05 -19.62 13.13
N ARG A 73 5.27 -18.51 12.41
CA ARG A 73 4.21 -17.54 12.09
C ARG A 73 3.30 -18.12 11.03
N ALA A 74 1.99 -18.07 11.27
CA ALA A 74 1.00 -18.43 10.28
C ALA A 74 1.15 -17.56 9.03
N LEU A 75 1.12 -18.16 7.85
CA LEU A 75 1.18 -17.48 6.56
C LEU A 75 0.07 -17.97 5.64
N HIS A 76 -0.40 -17.08 4.78
CA HIS A 76 -1.32 -17.42 3.71
C HIS A 76 -0.73 -16.98 2.38
N TRP A 77 -0.77 -17.83 1.36
CA TRP A 77 -0.39 -17.43 0.02
C TRP A 77 -1.59 -16.83 -0.71
N LEU A 78 -1.43 -15.68 -1.36
CA LEU A 78 -2.45 -15.04 -2.18
C LEU A 78 -1.97 -14.97 -3.63
N ASP A 79 -2.83 -15.38 -4.57
CA ASP A 79 -2.62 -15.19 -6.00
C ASP A 79 -3.91 -14.70 -6.70
N THR A 80 -3.93 -13.40 -6.98
CA THR A 80 -5.02 -12.69 -7.66
C THR A 80 -4.47 -11.83 -8.80
N ARG A 81 -5.35 -11.36 -9.68
CA ARG A 81 -4.96 -10.37 -10.72
C ARG A 81 -4.39 -9.07 -10.16
N HIS A 82 -4.74 -8.69 -8.93
CA HIS A 82 -4.32 -7.43 -8.30
C HIS A 82 -3.05 -7.61 -7.49
N ALA A 83 -2.91 -8.79 -6.88
CA ALA A 83 -1.87 -9.05 -5.90
C ALA A 83 -1.50 -10.52 -5.84
N ARG A 84 -0.18 -10.76 -5.86
CA ARG A 84 0.48 -12.01 -5.46
C ARG A 84 1.44 -11.79 -4.29
N GLY A 85 1.49 -12.73 -3.35
CA GLY A 85 2.44 -12.71 -2.23
C GLY A 85 1.94 -13.44 -0.99
N TRP A 86 2.80 -13.53 0.02
CA TRP A 86 2.48 -14.06 1.34
C TRP A 86 1.80 -13.00 2.19
N ILE A 87 0.65 -13.34 2.76
CA ILE A 87 -0.03 -12.60 3.81
C ILE A 87 0.50 -13.11 5.15
N ALA A 88 1.06 -12.22 5.96
CA ALA A 88 1.37 -12.45 7.36
C ALA A 88 0.26 -11.80 8.22
N PRO A 89 -0.60 -12.59 8.88
CA PRO A 89 -1.54 -12.10 9.88
C PRO A 89 -0.80 -11.42 11.03
N ALA A 90 -1.46 -10.44 11.67
CA ALA A 90 -0.84 -9.69 12.76
C ALA A 90 -0.81 -10.44 14.10
N ALA A 91 -1.74 -11.37 14.34
CA ALA A 91 -1.81 -12.17 15.57
C ALA A 91 -1.27 -13.60 15.34
N PRO A 92 -0.22 -14.03 16.07
CA PRO A 92 0.25 -15.42 16.03
C PRO A 92 -0.80 -16.32 16.69
N GLY A 93 -1.24 -17.37 15.99
CA GLY A 93 -2.17 -18.37 16.53
C GLY A 93 -3.60 -18.34 15.99
N ALA A 94 -3.92 -17.48 15.02
CA ALA A 94 -5.14 -17.66 14.23
C ALA A 94 -5.05 -19.02 13.52
N ALA A 95 -5.74 -20.03 14.06
CA ALA A 95 -5.79 -21.35 13.47
C ALA A 95 -6.23 -21.23 12.01
N ALA A 96 -5.59 -22.00 11.13
CA ALA A 96 -5.88 -22.01 9.70
C ALA A 96 -7.26 -22.62 9.43
N ASP A 97 -8.31 -21.83 9.65
CA ASP A 97 -9.68 -22.22 9.32
C ASP A 97 -10.02 -21.76 7.90
N ALA A 98 -9.71 -22.62 6.93
CA ALA A 98 -10.01 -22.38 5.53
C ALA A 98 -11.50 -22.19 5.26
N LEU A 99 -12.40 -22.81 6.04
CA LEU A 99 -13.84 -22.69 5.85
C LEU A 99 -14.32 -21.31 6.32
N ARG A 100 -13.91 -20.89 7.52
CA ARG A 100 -14.19 -19.55 8.04
C ARG A 100 -13.59 -18.47 7.13
N PHE A 101 -12.35 -18.65 6.69
CA PHE A 101 -11.70 -17.75 5.75
C PHE A 101 -12.48 -17.60 4.46
N ALA A 102 -12.95 -18.70 3.86
CA ALA A 102 -13.78 -18.66 2.65
C ALA A 102 -15.10 -17.90 2.87
N GLY A 103 -15.75 -18.07 4.03
CA GLY A 103 -16.95 -17.33 4.41
C GLY A 103 -16.73 -15.82 4.52
N GLU A 104 -15.67 -15.41 5.22
CA GLU A 104 -15.31 -13.99 5.35
C GLU A 104 -14.86 -13.38 4.03
N TRP A 105 -14.13 -14.15 3.20
CA TRP A 105 -13.72 -13.70 1.87
C TRP A 105 -14.95 -13.46 0.98
N GLN A 106 -15.94 -14.37 1.01
CA GLN A 106 -17.21 -14.18 0.31
C GLN A 106 -17.97 -12.96 0.82
N ALA A 107 -18.00 -12.73 2.14
CA ALA A 107 -18.69 -11.59 2.75
C ALA A 107 -18.06 -10.26 2.33
N ALA A 108 -16.73 -10.20 2.17
CA ALA A 108 -16.02 -9.03 1.67
C ALA A 108 -16.20 -8.84 0.15
N LEU A 109 -16.17 -9.91 -0.65
CA LEU A 109 -16.49 -9.86 -2.09
C LEU A 109 -17.92 -9.33 -2.33
N ALA A 110 -18.89 -9.77 -1.53
CA ALA A 110 -20.28 -9.30 -1.60
C ALA A 110 -20.45 -7.81 -1.27
N ARG A 111 -19.47 -7.20 -0.57
CA ARG A 111 -19.41 -5.75 -0.33
C ARG A 111 -18.74 -4.98 -1.49
N GLY A 112 -18.34 -5.67 -2.55
CA GLY A 112 -17.76 -5.08 -3.76
C GLY A 112 -16.24 -4.94 -3.73
N PHE A 113 -15.55 -5.47 -2.71
CA PHE A 113 -14.09 -5.49 -2.66
C PHE A 113 -13.52 -6.44 -3.71
N VAL A 114 -12.38 -6.07 -4.29
CA VAL A 114 -11.66 -6.99 -5.16
C VAL A 114 -11.06 -8.14 -4.38
N ALA A 115 -10.75 -9.25 -5.05
CA ALA A 115 -10.29 -10.48 -4.40
C ALA A 115 -9.10 -10.29 -3.44
N ALA A 116 -8.17 -9.39 -3.78
CA ALA A 116 -7.01 -9.09 -2.93
C ALA A 116 -7.40 -8.39 -1.61
N ASP A 117 -8.17 -7.29 -1.68
CA ASP A 117 -8.67 -6.60 -0.49
C ASP A 117 -9.54 -7.53 0.35
N ALA A 118 -10.42 -8.29 -0.30
CA ALA A 118 -11.34 -9.20 0.37
C ALA A 118 -10.61 -10.33 1.10
N ALA A 119 -9.48 -10.83 0.58
CA ALA A 119 -8.64 -11.80 1.26
C ALA A 119 -7.98 -11.22 2.52
N LEU A 120 -7.52 -9.96 2.47
CA LEU A 120 -6.95 -9.29 3.64
C LEU A 120 -8.01 -8.99 4.70
N ILE A 121 -9.22 -8.58 4.30
CA ILE A 121 -10.36 -8.41 5.21
C ILE A 121 -10.68 -9.75 5.90
N ALA A 122 -10.69 -10.86 5.14
CA ALA A 122 -10.88 -12.19 5.71
C ALA A 122 -9.77 -12.54 6.72
N THR A 123 -8.51 -12.26 6.40
CA THR A 123 -7.40 -12.42 7.36
C THR A 123 -7.60 -11.62 8.64
N MET A 124 -8.02 -10.35 8.52
CA MET A 124 -8.32 -9.49 9.68
C MET A 124 -9.48 -10.03 10.50
N ALA A 125 -10.54 -10.51 9.86
CA ALA A 125 -11.69 -11.11 10.52
C ALA A 125 -11.29 -12.35 11.32
N LEU A 126 -10.48 -13.24 10.74
CA LEU A 126 -9.96 -14.42 11.45
C LEU A 126 -9.09 -14.03 12.65
N ALA A 127 -8.19 -13.06 12.48
CA ALA A 127 -7.32 -12.58 13.56
C ALA A 127 -8.11 -11.87 14.68
N GLY A 128 -9.22 -11.22 14.34
CA GLY A 128 -10.13 -10.58 15.29
C GLY A 128 -11.20 -11.50 15.88
N ASP A 129 -11.13 -12.80 15.61
CA ASP A 129 -12.16 -13.79 15.95
C ASP A 129 -13.59 -13.37 15.51
N GLY A 130 -13.70 -12.71 14.36
CA GLY A 130 -14.97 -12.32 13.75
C GLY A 130 -15.76 -11.26 14.54
N ARG A 131 -15.15 -10.63 15.55
CA ARG A 131 -15.82 -9.62 16.37
C ARG A 131 -16.30 -8.43 15.52
N PRO A 132 -17.52 -7.91 15.74
CA PRO A 132 -17.95 -6.67 15.10
C PRO A 132 -16.92 -5.57 15.32
N GLY A 133 -16.56 -4.83 14.26
CA GLY A 133 -15.60 -3.74 14.33
C GLY A 133 -14.13 -4.12 14.11
N PHE A 134 -13.79 -5.40 13.88
CA PHE A 134 -12.41 -5.85 13.58
C PHE A 134 -11.72 -5.02 12.48
N ILE A 135 -12.49 -4.52 11.51
CA ILE A 135 -11.97 -3.74 10.37
C ILE A 135 -11.33 -2.41 10.81
N ASN A 136 -11.62 -1.94 12.02
CA ASN A 136 -11.13 -0.67 12.57
C ASN A 136 -10.03 -0.87 13.63
N GLU A 137 -9.47 -2.07 13.73
CA GLU A 137 -8.45 -2.44 14.71
C GLU A 137 -7.06 -2.48 14.05
N PRO A 138 -6.20 -1.45 14.23
CA PRO A 138 -4.94 -1.34 13.49
C PRO A 138 -3.99 -2.52 13.72
N HIS A 139 -4.03 -3.10 14.94
CA HIS A 139 -3.25 -4.27 15.30
C HIS A 139 -3.66 -5.55 14.57
N LEU A 140 -4.76 -5.54 13.78
CA LEU A 140 -5.18 -6.66 12.95
C LEU A 140 -4.73 -6.52 11.48
N LEU A 141 -4.22 -5.35 11.06
CA LEU A 141 -3.80 -5.12 9.67
C LEU A 141 -2.67 -6.11 9.30
N PRO A 142 -2.88 -7.03 8.33
CA PRO A 142 -1.84 -7.94 7.89
C PRO A 142 -0.78 -7.23 7.05
N ARG A 143 0.38 -7.89 6.89
CA ARG A 143 1.40 -7.50 5.91
C ARG A 143 1.32 -8.41 4.69
N LEU A 144 1.58 -7.88 3.50
CA LEU A 144 1.59 -8.61 2.24
C LEU A 144 2.98 -8.52 1.58
N SER A 145 3.62 -9.66 1.30
CA SER A 145 4.96 -9.68 0.69
C SER A 145 4.95 -9.23 -0.77
N TRP A 146 6.14 -8.86 -1.26
CA TRP A 146 6.36 -8.39 -2.62
C TRP A 146 6.80 -9.49 -3.60
N ALA A 147 7.14 -10.67 -3.08
CA ALA A 147 7.69 -11.78 -3.84
C ALA A 147 7.25 -13.13 -3.25
N ASP A 148 7.64 -14.19 -3.94
CA ASP A 148 7.38 -15.59 -3.56
C ASP A 148 8.15 -15.99 -2.29
N ALA A 149 9.16 -15.23 -1.88
CA ALA A 149 9.78 -15.35 -0.56
C ALA A 149 8.93 -14.64 0.51
N PRO A 150 8.65 -15.26 1.67
CA PRO A 150 7.85 -14.69 2.75
C PRO A 150 8.64 -13.66 3.59
N ARG A 151 9.15 -12.61 2.93
CA ARG A 151 9.96 -11.57 3.59
C ARG A 151 9.12 -10.36 3.98
N PHE A 152 9.28 -9.93 5.23
CA PHE A 152 8.68 -8.73 5.79
C PHE A 152 9.73 -7.96 6.57
N ALA A 153 9.91 -6.68 6.26
CA ALA A 153 10.81 -5.81 6.99
C ALA A 153 10.37 -5.72 8.46
N ALA A 154 11.36 -5.67 9.35
CA ALA A 154 11.11 -5.32 10.75
C ALA A 154 10.61 -3.86 10.81
N PRO A 155 9.65 -3.54 11.68
CA PRO A 155 9.24 -2.16 11.89
C PRO A 155 10.46 -1.28 12.23
N VAL A 156 10.57 -0.13 11.59
CA VAL A 156 11.66 0.82 11.88
C VAL A 156 11.36 1.48 13.23
N PRO A 157 12.23 1.36 14.25
CA PRO A 157 11.94 1.82 15.62
C PRO A 157 11.91 3.35 15.82
N ALA A 158 12.14 4.15 14.78
CA ALA A 158 12.49 5.56 14.96
C ALA A 158 11.26 6.49 14.99
N PRO A 159 11.15 7.38 16.00
CA PRO A 159 10.18 8.46 15.96
C PRO A 159 10.35 9.28 14.67
N VAL A 160 9.24 9.80 14.15
CA VAL A 160 9.30 10.84 13.12
C VAL A 160 9.58 12.15 13.86
N PRO A 161 10.81 12.71 13.82
CA PRO A 161 11.16 13.85 14.68
C PRO A 161 10.34 15.10 14.35
N HIS A 162 9.75 15.15 13.15
CA HIS A 162 8.88 16.21 12.69
C HIS A 162 7.70 15.61 11.91
N ARG A 163 6.48 16.12 12.15
CA ARG A 163 5.33 15.79 11.30
C ARG A 163 5.61 16.21 9.86
N LEU A 164 5.11 15.44 8.89
CA LEU A 164 5.31 15.67 7.46
C LEU A 164 4.73 17.01 7.00
N GLY A 165 3.60 17.44 7.57
CA GLY A 165 3.10 18.80 7.34
C GLY A 165 2.55 19.00 5.93
N LEU A 166 2.63 20.23 5.43
CA LEU A 166 2.35 20.49 4.02
C LEU A 166 3.48 19.88 3.19
N TYR A 167 3.12 19.05 2.22
CA TYR A 167 4.05 18.32 1.38
C TYR A 167 3.91 18.80 -0.07
N ALA A 168 4.94 19.46 -0.61
CA ALA A 168 4.97 19.85 -2.01
C ALA A 168 5.62 18.79 -2.93
N ILE A 169 4.97 18.46 -4.05
CA ILE A 169 5.63 17.77 -5.18
C ILE A 169 5.90 18.80 -6.27
N VAL A 170 7.16 18.88 -6.71
CA VAL A 170 7.63 19.82 -7.73
C VAL A 170 8.57 19.11 -8.72
N ASP A 171 8.84 19.72 -9.86
CA ASP A 171 9.55 19.09 -11.00
C ASP A 171 10.94 19.71 -11.30
N SER A 172 11.39 20.66 -10.49
CA SER A 172 12.71 21.29 -10.64
C SER A 172 13.24 21.84 -9.31
N ALA A 173 14.55 22.01 -9.21
CA ALA A 173 15.23 22.59 -8.06
C ALA A 173 14.83 24.06 -7.83
N ASP A 174 14.51 24.82 -8.89
CA ASP A 174 14.01 26.18 -8.76
C ASP A 174 12.66 26.20 -8.04
N ARG A 175 11.76 25.28 -8.42
CA ARG A 175 10.47 25.09 -7.74
C ARG A 175 10.65 24.60 -6.31
N VAL A 176 11.66 23.75 -6.04
CA VAL A 176 12.03 23.37 -4.66
C VAL A 176 12.38 24.63 -3.85
N GLN A 177 13.24 25.52 -4.36
CA GLN A 177 13.60 26.75 -3.65
C GLN A 177 12.38 27.65 -3.40
N GLN A 178 11.46 27.77 -4.36
CA GLN A 178 10.25 28.59 -4.21
C GLN A 178 9.33 28.07 -3.09
N VAL A 179 9.07 26.76 -3.03
CA VAL A 179 8.21 26.19 -1.97
C VAL A 179 8.89 26.22 -0.60
N LEU A 180 10.22 26.08 -0.55
CA LEU A 180 10.99 26.23 0.69
C LEU A 180 10.93 27.67 1.21
N ALA A 181 11.09 28.66 0.34
CA ALA A 181 10.97 30.08 0.68
C ALA A 181 9.56 30.43 1.19
N ALA A 182 8.53 29.73 0.71
CA ALA A 182 7.15 29.84 1.18
C ALA A 182 6.89 29.08 2.50
N GLY A 183 7.87 28.35 3.05
CA GLY A 183 7.80 27.71 4.36
C GLY A 183 7.49 26.21 4.36
N VAL A 184 7.43 25.55 3.19
CA VAL A 184 7.27 24.10 3.11
C VAL A 184 8.50 23.38 3.65
N LYS A 185 8.33 22.33 4.47
CA LYS A 185 9.43 21.55 5.06
C LYS A 185 9.54 20.11 4.56
N THR A 186 8.56 19.64 3.80
CA THR A 186 8.58 18.32 3.15
C THR A 186 8.38 18.52 1.66
N VAL A 187 9.39 18.18 0.86
CA VAL A 187 9.38 18.41 -0.58
C VAL A 187 9.75 17.11 -1.30
N GLN A 188 9.09 16.85 -2.42
CA GLN A 188 9.50 15.81 -3.36
C GLN A 188 9.85 16.40 -4.70
N LEU A 189 11.05 16.08 -5.17
CA LEU A 189 11.47 16.36 -6.54
C LEU A 189 11.04 15.19 -7.43
N ARG A 190 10.18 15.47 -8.40
CA ARG A 190 9.62 14.50 -9.34
C ARG A 190 9.96 14.85 -10.78
N ILE A 191 11.06 14.27 -11.25
CA ILE A 191 11.50 14.35 -12.65
C ILE A 191 11.32 12.97 -13.28
N LYS A 192 10.43 12.85 -14.26
CA LYS A 192 10.19 11.58 -14.95
C LYS A 192 11.33 11.26 -15.92
N ALA A 193 11.78 10.01 -15.93
CA ALA A 193 12.70 9.55 -16.95
C ALA A 193 12.01 9.46 -18.33
N PRO A 194 12.67 9.88 -19.41
CA PRO A 194 12.27 9.49 -20.75
C PRO A 194 12.49 7.98 -20.94
N PRO A 195 11.87 7.34 -21.95
CA PRO A 195 12.03 5.91 -22.21
C PRO A 195 13.48 5.45 -22.40
N ALA A 196 14.33 6.29 -22.99
CA ALA A 196 15.76 6.05 -23.18
C ALA A 196 16.57 7.27 -22.71
N PRO A 197 16.91 7.36 -21.41
CA PRO A 197 17.69 8.48 -20.90
C PRO A 197 19.17 8.35 -21.28
N ASP A 198 19.67 9.35 -22.00
CA ASP A 198 21.10 9.51 -22.34
C ASP A 198 21.91 10.12 -21.19
N ASP A 199 23.23 10.22 -21.37
CA ASP A 199 24.14 10.73 -20.34
C ASP A 199 23.91 12.21 -20.03
N SER A 200 23.49 13.00 -21.02
CA SER A 200 23.17 14.42 -20.85
C SER A 200 21.98 14.59 -19.91
N TRP A 201 20.93 13.81 -20.12
CA TRP A 201 19.75 13.78 -19.26
C TRP A 201 20.10 13.30 -17.85
N ARG A 202 20.91 12.24 -17.73
CA ARG A 202 21.36 11.74 -16.41
C ARG A 202 22.17 12.79 -15.65
N ALA A 203 23.06 13.50 -16.34
CA ALA A 203 23.82 14.60 -15.76
C ALA A 203 22.91 15.77 -15.34
N ALA A 204 21.87 16.08 -16.12
CA ALA A 204 20.87 17.09 -15.76
C ALA A 204 20.06 16.69 -14.52
N LEU A 205 19.55 15.46 -14.47
CA LEU A 205 18.86 14.92 -13.30
C LEU A 205 19.75 15.02 -12.06
N ARG A 206 21.01 14.60 -12.17
CA ARG A 206 21.97 14.68 -11.07
C ARG A 206 22.09 16.10 -10.51
N ARG A 207 22.27 17.10 -11.39
CA ARG A 207 22.36 18.51 -10.98
C ARG A 207 21.09 18.98 -10.26
N GLU A 208 19.92 18.62 -10.77
CA GLU A 208 18.64 18.98 -10.14
C GLU A 208 18.49 18.37 -8.74
N VAL A 209 18.89 17.10 -8.57
CA VAL A 209 18.86 16.43 -7.27
C VAL A 209 19.88 17.07 -6.31
N GLU A 210 21.13 17.29 -6.72
CA GLU A 210 22.17 17.92 -5.90
C GLU A 210 21.74 19.32 -5.41
N ARG A 211 21.23 20.16 -6.32
CA ARG A 211 20.73 21.50 -6.00
C ARG A 211 19.56 21.44 -5.01
N SER A 212 18.64 20.50 -5.20
CA SER A 212 17.48 20.33 -4.32
C SER A 212 17.90 19.85 -2.93
N ILE A 213 18.85 18.91 -2.85
CA ILE A 213 19.40 18.43 -1.56
C ILE A 213 20.04 19.58 -0.80
N ALA A 214 20.89 20.37 -1.48
CA ALA A 214 21.55 21.53 -0.88
C ALA A 214 20.52 22.56 -0.36
N ALA A 215 19.51 22.89 -1.18
CA ALA A 215 18.46 23.83 -0.80
C ALA A 215 17.64 23.35 0.41
N CYS A 216 17.21 22.08 0.42
CA CYS A 216 16.47 21.51 1.54
C CYS A 216 17.30 21.48 2.83
N ARG A 217 18.59 21.07 2.77
CA ARG A 217 19.48 21.07 3.93
C ARG A 217 19.66 22.47 4.52
N ALA A 218 19.89 23.48 3.68
CA ALA A 218 20.02 24.87 4.12
C ALA A 218 18.75 25.42 4.80
N ASN A 219 17.59 24.86 4.48
CA ASN A 219 16.30 25.26 5.03
C ASN A 219 15.76 24.32 6.13
N GLY A 220 16.54 23.32 6.56
CA GLY A 220 16.08 22.31 7.53
C GLY A 220 14.87 21.51 7.06
N ALA A 221 14.78 21.27 5.75
CA ALA A 221 13.67 20.56 5.10
C ALA A 221 14.08 19.15 4.66
N GLN A 222 13.10 18.28 4.49
CA GLN A 222 13.26 16.92 4.00
C GLN A 222 12.99 16.87 2.49
N LEU A 223 13.96 16.35 1.72
CA LEU A 223 13.80 16.07 0.30
C LEU A 223 13.59 14.58 0.06
N TYR A 224 12.48 14.24 -0.59
CA TYR A 224 12.26 12.92 -1.18
C TYR A 224 12.50 12.99 -2.69
N VAL A 225 13.36 12.12 -3.23
CA VAL A 225 13.53 12.01 -4.69
C VAL A 225 12.52 10.97 -5.19
N ASN A 226 11.74 11.28 -6.23
CA ASN A 226 10.81 10.32 -6.81
C ASN A 226 11.55 9.34 -7.74
N ASP A 227 11.27 8.04 -7.65
CA ASP A 227 11.73 6.92 -8.51
C ASP A 227 13.25 6.62 -8.50
N HIS A 228 14.11 7.65 -8.48
CA HIS A 228 15.56 7.55 -8.71
C HIS A 228 16.35 7.15 -7.44
N TRP A 229 15.97 6.04 -6.79
CA TRP A 229 16.48 5.67 -5.47
C TRP A 229 18.01 5.48 -5.41
N GLN A 230 18.61 4.94 -6.47
CA GLN A 230 20.07 4.74 -6.53
C GLN A 230 20.82 6.07 -6.53
N LEU A 231 20.38 7.02 -7.34
CA LEU A 231 20.94 8.37 -7.37
C LEU A 231 20.70 9.11 -6.05
N ALA A 232 19.51 8.94 -5.47
CA ALA A 232 19.17 9.52 -4.17
C ALA A 232 20.10 8.99 -3.06
N ALA A 233 20.40 7.69 -3.05
CA ALA A 233 21.32 7.08 -2.11
C ALA A 233 22.76 7.57 -2.34
N GLU A 234 23.21 7.58 -3.60
CA GLU A 234 24.54 8.06 -3.99
C GLU A 234 24.81 9.50 -3.53
N LEU A 235 23.82 10.39 -3.68
CA LEU A 235 23.92 11.81 -3.33
C LEU A 235 23.57 12.12 -1.87
N GLY A 236 23.19 11.10 -1.08
CA GLY A 236 22.80 11.28 0.32
C GLY A 236 21.54 12.13 0.51
N ALA A 237 20.53 11.92 -0.34
CA ALA A 237 19.21 12.51 -0.14
C ALA A 237 18.59 12.05 1.20
N PHE A 238 17.61 12.79 1.72
CA PHE A 238 16.91 12.38 2.94
C PHE A 238 16.08 11.11 2.72
N GLY A 239 15.38 11.03 1.58
CA GLY A 239 14.54 9.89 1.27
C GLY A 239 14.22 9.73 -0.21
N VAL A 240 13.43 8.70 -0.48
CA VAL A 240 12.88 8.39 -1.80
C VAL A 240 11.39 8.16 -1.69
N HIS A 241 10.63 8.51 -2.73
CA HIS A 241 9.24 8.08 -2.88
C HIS A 241 9.12 7.12 -4.06
N LEU A 242 8.43 5.99 -3.87
CA LEU A 242 8.24 4.96 -4.90
C LEU A 242 6.78 4.56 -5.03
N GLY A 243 6.37 4.27 -6.27
CA GLY A 243 5.08 3.66 -6.58
C GLY A 243 5.09 2.14 -6.34
N GLN A 244 3.88 1.56 -6.30
CA GLN A 244 3.71 0.11 -6.19
C GLN A 244 4.29 -0.62 -7.40
N GLU A 245 4.13 -0.05 -8.59
CA GLU A 245 4.65 -0.59 -9.86
C GLU A 245 6.19 -0.62 -9.86
N ASP A 246 6.83 0.44 -9.37
CA ASP A 246 8.30 0.51 -9.28
C ASP A 246 8.85 -0.55 -8.32
N LEU A 247 8.22 -0.71 -7.16
CA LEU A 247 8.61 -1.69 -6.16
C LEU A 247 8.35 -3.13 -6.62
N ALA A 248 7.27 -3.37 -7.35
CA ALA A 248 6.94 -4.68 -7.93
C ALA A 248 7.92 -5.08 -9.05
N ALA A 249 8.39 -4.12 -9.85
CA ALA A 249 9.36 -4.35 -10.92
C ALA A 249 10.79 -4.60 -10.40
N MET A 250 11.11 -4.26 -9.15
CA MET A 250 12.41 -4.56 -8.55
C MET A 250 12.58 -6.05 -8.29
N SER A 251 13.81 -6.54 -8.40
CA SER A 251 14.16 -7.85 -7.84
C SER A 251 14.15 -7.79 -6.31
N GLU A 252 14.16 -8.96 -5.67
CA GLU A 252 14.25 -9.05 -4.22
C GLU A 252 15.54 -8.42 -3.68
N GLU A 253 16.66 -8.64 -4.37
CA GLU A 253 17.97 -8.08 -4.04
C GLU A 253 17.96 -6.56 -4.15
N ARG A 254 17.30 -6.00 -5.17
CA ARG A 254 17.18 -4.54 -5.33
C ARG A 254 16.32 -3.92 -4.25
N ARG A 255 15.22 -4.57 -3.85
CA ARG A 255 14.41 -4.11 -2.70
C ARG A 255 15.22 -4.19 -1.40
N ALA A 256 15.97 -5.27 -1.18
CA ALA A 256 16.85 -5.39 -0.02
C ALA A 256 17.93 -4.29 0.01
N ALA A 257 18.56 -4.00 -1.13
CA ALA A 257 19.55 -2.94 -1.26
C ALA A 257 18.97 -1.54 -1.00
N LEU A 258 17.74 -1.28 -1.47
CA LEU A 258 17.00 -0.06 -1.16
C LEU A 258 16.78 0.09 0.34
N LEU A 259 16.29 -0.94 1.02
CA LEU A 259 16.05 -0.88 2.47
C LEU A 259 17.35 -0.73 3.27
N ALA A 260 18.46 -1.27 2.78
CA ALA A 260 19.78 -1.13 3.38
C ALA A 260 20.46 0.21 3.07
N SER A 261 19.93 1.03 2.15
CA SER A 261 20.59 2.27 1.70
C SER A 261 20.50 3.42 2.72
N GLY A 262 19.71 3.27 3.78
CA GLY A 262 19.48 4.30 4.80
C GLY A 262 18.55 5.44 4.36
N LEU A 263 17.96 5.38 3.16
CA LEU A 263 16.98 6.37 2.69
C LEU A 263 15.65 6.22 3.44
N ALA A 264 15.02 7.34 3.79
CA ALA A 264 13.62 7.32 4.23
C ALA A 264 12.69 6.95 3.06
N LEU A 265 12.05 5.80 3.11
CA LEU A 265 11.15 5.33 2.06
C LEU A 265 9.72 5.86 2.24
N GLY A 266 9.18 6.55 1.24
CA GLY A 266 7.75 6.80 1.08
C GLY A 266 7.14 5.88 0.03
N VAL A 267 5.94 5.35 0.27
CA VAL A 267 5.27 4.44 -0.67
C VAL A 267 3.87 4.94 -1.01
N SER A 268 3.49 4.91 -2.28
CA SER A 268 2.11 5.19 -2.71
C SER A 268 1.16 4.02 -2.36
N SER A 269 -0.09 4.32 -1.99
CA SER A 269 -1.14 3.33 -1.79
C SER A 269 -2.52 3.89 -2.16
N HIS A 270 -3.35 3.04 -2.73
CA HIS A 270 -4.67 3.39 -3.25
C HIS A 270 -5.75 2.38 -2.83
N SER A 271 -5.38 1.34 -2.09
CA SER A 271 -6.28 0.26 -1.63
C SER A 271 -5.72 -0.43 -0.39
N LEU A 272 -6.51 -1.33 0.20
CA LEU A 272 -6.09 -2.09 1.38
C LEU A 272 -4.94 -3.06 1.05
N TRP A 273 -4.95 -3.74 -0.09
CA TRP A 273 -3.84 -4.62 -0.46
C TRP A 273 -2.54 -3.86 -0.74
N GLU A 274 -2.62 -2.66 -1.30
CA GLU A 274 -1.45 -1.78 -1.44
C GLU A 274 -0.93 -1.30 -0.08
N LEU A 275 -1.84 -0.97 0.86
CA LEU A 275 -1.50 -0.59 2.23
C LEU A 275 -0.75 -1.73 2.95
N ALA A 276 -1.25 -2.96 2.85
CA ALA A 276 -0.62 -4.15 3.44
C ALA A 276 0.74 -4.47 2.80
N ARG A 277 0.89 -4.25 1.49
CA ARG A 277 2.19 -4.36 0.79
C ARG A 277 3.18 -3.31 1.27
N ALA A 278 2.74 -2.06 1.36
CA ALA A 278 3.57 -0.98 1.85
C ALA A 278 4.03 -1.28 3.29
N ALA A 279 3.15 -1.75 4.16
CA ALA A 279 3.48 -2.14 5.53
C ALA A 279 4.58 -3.23 5.63
N ALA A 280 4.70 -4.11 4.62
CA ALA A 280 5.76 -5.12 4.56
C ALA A 280 7.17 -4.55 4.35
N LEU A 281 7.31 -3.28 3.96
CA LEU A 281 8.59 -2.58 3.77
C LEU A 281 8.97 -1.66 4.93
N ALA A 282 8.10 -1.53 5.94
CA ALA A 282 8.26 -0.58 7.05
C ALA A 282 8.65 0.86 6.59
N PRO A 283 7.88 1.48 5.66
CA PRO A 283 8.23 2.78 5.10
C PRO A 283 8.12 3.89 6.14
N ARG A 284 8.76 5.03 5.87
CA ARG A 284 8.65 6.23 6.69
C ARG A 284 7.25 6.84 6.68
N TYR A 285 6.54 6.72 5.56
CA TYR A 285 5.13 7.11 5.41
C TYR A 285 4.49 6.39 4.23
N ILE A 286 3.16 6.42 4.19
CA ILE A 286 2.36 5.93 3.07
C ILE A 286 1.54 7.09 2.51
N ALA A 287 1.65 7.36 1.21
CA ALA A 287 0.82 8.36 0.54
C ALA A 287 -0.46 7.71 0.03
N CYS A 288 -1.61 8.09 0.60
CA CYS A 288 -2.89 7.49 0.32
C CYS A 288 -3.76 8.41 -0.55
N GLY A 289 -4.25 7.88 -1.68
CA GLY A 289 -5.07 8.64 -2.61
C GLY A 289 -5.57 7.82 -3.81
N PRO A 290 -6.13 8.47 -4.84
CA PRO A 290 -6.47 9.90 -4.85
C PRO A 290 -7.65 10.19 -3.92
N VAL A 291 -7.53 11.14 -2.99
CA VAL A 291 -8.64 11.49 -2.08
C VAL A 291 -9.80 12.15 -2.85
N TRP A 292 -9.48 13.05 -3.78
CA TRP A 292 -10.42 13.67 -4.72
C TRP A 292 -10.05 13.34 -6.18
N PRO A 293 -10.98 13.52 -7.14
CA PRO A 293 -10.68 13.38 -8.57
C PRO A 293 -9.43 14.17 -8.98
N THR A 294 -8.57 13.56 -9.79
CA THR A 294 -7.31 14.17 -10.22
C THR A 294 -7.00 13.84 -11.66
N LEU A 295 -6.30 14.75 -12.33
CA LEU A 295 -5.79 14.60 -13.70
C LEU A 295 -4.27 14.36 -13.73
N THR A 296 -3.61 14.27 -12.57
CA THR A 296 -2.14 14.21 -12.47
C THR A 296 -1.55 12.86 -12.88
N LYS A 297 -2.30 11.77 -12.73
CA LYS A 297 -1.95 10.41 -13.16
C LYS A 297 -3.24 9.71 -13.58
N ASP A 298 -3.21 9.04 -14.73
CA ASP A 298 -4.27 8.13 -15.15
C ASP A 298 -4.16 6.84 -14.33
N MET A 299 -5.21 6.51 -13.58
CA MET A 299 -5.22 5.39 -12.63
C MET A 299 -6.60 4.77 -12.55
N PRO A 300 -6.70 3.44 -12.32
CA PRO A 300 -7.98 2.75 -12.26
C PRO A 300 -8.76 2.99 -10.95
N TRP A 301 -8.11 3.61 -9.97
CA TRP A 301 -8.66 3.83 -8.64
C TRP A 301 -9.73 4.93 -8.64
N ARG A 302 -10.83 4.67 -7.94
CA ARG A 302 -11.85 5.70 -7.69
C ARG A 302 -11.29 6.77 -6.74
N PRO A 303 -11.85 7.99 -6.73
CA PRO A 303 -11.64 8.91 -5.62
C PRO A 303 -12.04 8.25 -4.30
N GLN A 304 -11.20 8.40 -3.29
CA GLN A 304 -11.27 7.63 -2.05
C GLN A 304 -12.08 8.34 -0.97
N GLY A 305 -12.29 9.66 -1.11
CA GLY A 305 -13.06 10.40 -0.12
C GLY A 305 -12.38 10.49 1.25
N LEU A 306 -13.08 11.15 2.16
CA LEU A 306 -12.60 11.42 3.52
C LEU A 306 -12.78 10.21 4.46
N ASP A 307 -13.71 9.32 4.14
CA ASP A 307 -14.00 8.08 4.85
C ASP A 307 -12.87 7.05 4.68
N ASN A 308 -12.45 6.70 3.45
CA ASN A 308 -11.28 5.83 3.29
C ASN A 308 -10.00 6.51 3.79
N LEU A 309 -9.86 7.83 3.63
CA LEU A 309 -8.71 8.55 4.19
C LEU A 309 -8.64 8.43 5.72
N ALA A 310 -9.75 8.66 6.43
CA ALA A 310 -9.81 8.51 7.89
C ALA A 310 -9.52 7.07 8.30
N TRP A 311 -10.04 6.09 7.55
CA TRP A 311 -9.74 4.68 7.79
C TRP A 311 -8.25 4.37 7.61
N TRP A 312 -7.61 4.85 6.54
CA TRP A 312 -6.16 4.67 6.32
C TRP A 312 -5.31 5.33 7.40
N CYS A 313 -5.65 6.54 7.81
CA CYS A 313 -4.92 7.25 8.89
C CYS A 313 -4.99 6.49 10.21
N ARG A 314 -6.13 5.82 10.47
CA ARG A 314 -6.29 4.94 11.65
C ARG A 314 -5.50 3.65 11.51
N MET A 315 -5.54 3.01 10.35
CA MET A 315 -5.06 1.63 10.18
C MET A 315 -3.57 1.51 9.87
N ALA A 316 -2.98 2.50 9.22
CA ALA A 316 -1.55 2.47 8.91
C ALA A 316 -0.71 2.51 10.20
N SER A 317 0.31 1.65 10.28
CA SER A 317 1.28 1.66 11.38
C SER A 317 2.30 2.79 11.31
N VAL A 318 2.23 3.61 10.26
CA VAL A 318 3.16 4.70 9.93
C VAL A 318 2.36 5.93 9.47
N PRO A 319 2.95 7.14 9.51
CA PRO A 319 2.28 8.35 9.06
C PRO A 319 1.65 8.23 7.67
N VAL A 320 0.42 8.74 7.52
CA VAL A 320 -0.27 8.84 6.23
C VAL A 320 -0.14 10.23 5.65
N VAL A 321 0.15 10.29 4.36
CA VAL A 321 0.09 11.50 3.54
C VAL A 321 -1.15 11.46 2.66
N ALA A 322 -2.07 12.41 2.83
CA ALA A 322 -3.22 12.56 1.93
C ALA A 322 -2.76 13.13 0.58
N ILE A 323 -3.13 12.51 -0.54
CA ILE A 323 -2.76 12.97 -1.88
C ILE A 323 -3.90 12.79 -2.90
N GLY A 324 -3.89 13.62 -3.95
CA GLY A 324 -4.77 13.47 -5.11
C GLY A 324 -5.97 14.40 -5.07
N GLY A 325 -6.03 15.32 -6.04
CA GLY A 325 -7.15 16.25 -6.22
C GLY A 325 -7.23 17.37 -5.18
N ILE A 326 -6.18 17.59 -4.39
CA ILE A 326 -6.11 18.63 -3.35
C ILE A 326 -5.63 19.95 -3.99
N LEU A 327 -6.53 20.94 -4.04
CA LEU A 327 -6.32 22.21 -4.76
C LEU A 327 -6.56 23.43 -3.88
N ALA A 328 -7.35 23.31 -2.81
CA ALA A 328 -7.79 24.45 -2.00
C ALA A 328 -7.61 24.22 -0.49
N PRO A 329 -7.49 25.29 0.32
CA PRO A 329 -7.34 25.21 1.78
C PRO A 329 -8.39 24.33 2.47
N ARG A 330 -9.66 24.41 2.06
CA ARG A 330 -10.73 23.56 2.64
C ARG A 330 -10.42 22.06 2.54
N GLN A 331 -9.89 21.60 1.41
CA GLN A 331 -9.53 20.19 1.23
C GLN A 331 -8.32 19.80 2.09
N VAL A 332 -7.39 20.73 2.32
CA VAL A 332 -6.26 20.52 3.24
C VAL A 332 -6.74 20.36 4.68
N GLN A 333 -7.66 21.22 5.11
CA GLN A 333 -8.29 21.14 6.42
C GLN A 333 -9.05 19.82 6.59
N ASP A 334 -9.89 19.45 5.62
CA ASP A 334 -10.65 18.20 5.63
C ASP A 334 -9.73 16.97 5.74
N ALA A 335 -8.66 16.92 4.95
CA ALA A 335 -7.69 15.83 4.98
C ALA A 335 -6.93 15.75 6.33
N ALA A 336 -6.55 16.90 6.88
CA ALA A 336 -5.91 16.97 8.20
C ALA A 336 -6.88 16.53 9.31
N ARG A 337 -8.16 16.86 9.21
CA ARG A 337 -9.21 16.42 10.14
C ARG A 337 -9.39 14.90 10.15
N CYS A 338 -9.14 14.23 9.03
CA CYS A 338 -9.12 12.76 8.96
C CYS A 338 -7.92 12.11 9.70
N GLY A 339 -6.94 12.90 10.14
CA GLY A 339 -5.75 12.41 10.85
C GLY A 339 -4.51 12.27 9.97
N ALA A 340 -4.52 12.80 8.74
CA ALA A 340 -3.34 12.78 7.88
C ALA A 340 -2.17 13.56 8.52
N ASP A 341 -1.01 12.92 8.62
CA ASP A 341 0.20 13.56 9.16
C ASP A 341 0.79 14.58 8.18
N GLY A 342 0.70 14.26 6.88
CA GLY A 342 1.01 15.15 5.78
C GLY A 342 -0.14 15.33 4.79
N VAL A 343 -0.19 16.49 4.14
CA VAL A 343 -1.12 16.75 3.03
C VAL A 343 -0.33 17.19 1.81
N CYS A 344 -0.41 16.40 0.75
CA CYS A 344 0.38 16.57 -0.46
C CYS A 344 -0.33 17.45 -1.49
N ILE A 345 0.34 18.52 -1.91
CA ILE A 345 -0.13 19.47 -2.89
C ILE A 345 0.79 19.42 -4.12
N VAL A 346 0.16 19.38 -5.30
CA VAL A 346 0.83 19.45 -6.59
C VAL A 346 0.34 20.68 -7.35
N ARG A 347 -0.80 20.56 -8.05
CA ARG A 347 -1.39 21.66 -8.82
C ARG A 347 -1.89 22.81 -7.95
N GLY A 348 -2.32 22.53 -6.72
CA GLY A 348 -2.74 23.56 -5.76
C GLY A 348 -1.63 24.52 -5.31
N LEU A 349 -0.35 24.23 -5.62
CA LEU A 349 0.75 25.16 -5.36
C LEU A 349 0.65 26.41 -6.24
N GLY A 350 0.12 26.27 -7.47
CA GLY A 350 0.08 27.34 -8.47
C GLY A 350 1.47 27.88 -8.84
N GLU A 351 1.51 28.97 -9.60
CA GLU A 351 2.77 29.58 -10.05
C GLU A 351 3.51 30.32 -8.93
N ARG A 352 2.77 30.83 -7.93
CA ARG A 352 3.29 31.64 -6.83
C ARG A 352 3.08 30.97 -5.46
N PRO A 353 3.92 29.98 -5.08
CA PRO A 353 3.83 29.30 -3.79
C PRO A 353 3.79 30.23 -2.57
N GLN A 354 4.43 31.40 -2.64
CA GLN A 354 4.43 32.38 -1.56
C GLN A 354 3.03 32.92 -1.21
N ASP A 355 2.09 32.91 -2.16
CA ASP A 355 0.71 33.33 -1.91
C ASP A 355 -0.18 32.16 -1.49
N THR A 356 0.10 30.96 -2.00
CA THR A 356 -0.77 29.78 -1.83
C THR A 356 -0.42 28.97 -0.59
N VAL A 357 0.86 28.86 -0.23
CA VAL A 357 1.31 28.05 0.91
C VAL A 357 0.80 28.57 2.26
N PRO A 358 0.83 29.88 2.58
CA PRO A 358 0.35 30.35 3.89
C PRO A 358 -1.11 29.96 4.21
N PRO A 359 -2.11 30.19 3.34
CA PRO A 359 -3.47 29.74 3.62
C PRO A 359 -3.61 28.21 3.67
N LEU A 360 -2.83 27.45 2.90
CA LEU A 360 -2.82 25.98 2.98
C LEU A 360 -2.25 25.48 4.33
N GLN A 361 -1.19 26.12 4.84
CA GLN A 361 -0.61 25.82 6.16
C GLN A 361 -1.58 26.14 7.29
N ALA A 362 -2.24 27.31 7.24
CA ALA A 362 -3.25 27.67 8.23
C ALA A 362 -4.41 26.67 8.27
N ALA A 363 -4.87 26.21 7.11
CA ALA A 363 -5.91 25.19 6.99
C ALA A 363 -5.47 23.82 7.53
N LEU A 364 -4.22 23.42 7.27
CA LEU A 364 -3.63 22.20 7.83
C LEU A 364 -3.66 22.23 9.37
N GLU A 365 -3.25 23.34 9.98
CA GLU A 365 -3.27 23.50 11.43
C GLU A 365 -4.70 23.52 12.01
N ALA A 366 -5.64 24.16 11.31
CA ALA A 366 -7.05 24.15 11.70
C ALA A 366 -7.62 22.73 11.73
N GLY A 367 -7.40 21.96 10.65
CA GLY A 367 -7.89 20.57 10.58
C GLY A 367 -7.24 19.66 11.62
N ARG A 368 -5.97 19.89 11.98
CA ARG A 368 -5.31 19.17 13.08
C ARG A 368 -5.92 19.48 14.45
N ARG A 369 -6.28 20.73 14.71
CA ARG A 369 -6.99 21.11 15.95
C ARG A 369 -8.36 20.45 16.02
N GLU A 370 -9.08 20.41 14.89
CA GLU A 370 -10.37 19.72 14.79
C GLU A 370 -10.24 18.21 15.02
N HIS A 371 -9.25 17.55 14.40
CA HIS A 371 -9.00 16.13 14.63
C HIS A 371 -8.74 15.81 16.10
N ALA A 372 -7.94 16.65 16.78
CA ALA A 372 -7.61 16.46 18.19
C ALA A 372 -8.83 16.66 19.10
N ALA A 373 -9.78 17.51 18.71
CA ALA A 373 -11.00 17.78 19.47
C ALA A 373 -12.09 16.72 19.24
N ASP A 374 -12.31 16.31 17.99
CA ASP A 374 -13.38 15.40 17.58
C ASP A 374 -12.97 14.59 16.33
N PRO A 375 -12.25 13.46 16.52
CA PRO A 375 -11.81 12.64 15.40
C PRO A 375 -13.01 11.94 14.73
N PRO A 376 -13.01 11.76 13.40
CA PRO A 376 -14.10 11.09 12.71
C PRO A 376 -14.40 9.68 13.25
N ALA A 377 -15.68 9.34 13.31
CA ALA A 377 -16.12 8.01 13.69
C ALA A 377 -15.55 6.95 12.73
N ALA A 378 -15.25 5.76 13.28
CA ALA A 378 -14.69 4.67 12.52
C ALA A 378 -15.76 4.03 11.62
N ALA A 379 -15.72 4.33 10.32
CA ALA A 379 -16.58 3.71 9.31
C ALA A 379 -15.87 2.51 8.66
N TRP A 380 -16.67 1.61 8.07
CA TRP A 380 -16.11 0.63 7.15
C TRP A 380 -15.53 1.36 5.93
N PRO A 381 -14.33 0.96 5.44
CA PRO A 381 -13.86 1.48 4.17
C PRO A 381 -14.77 1.00 3.04
N HIS A 382 -14.82 1.74 1.95
CA HIS A 382 -15.47 1.29 0.72
C HIS A 382 -14.44 0.77 -0.30
N PRO A 383 -14.86 -0.05 -1.27
CA PRO A 383 -13.95 -0.55 -2.31
C PRO A 383 -13.26 0.57 -3.09
N SER A 384 -11.96 0.43 -3.31
CA SER A 384 -11.14 1.39 -4.06
C SER A 384 -11.20 1.20 -5.58
N LEU A 385 -11.61 0.01 -6.04
CA LEU A 385 -11.85 -0.32 -7.45
C LEU A 385 -13.33 -0.60 -7.69
N ALA A 386 -13.73 -0.47 -8.95
CA ALA A 386 -15.00 -1.05 -9.38
C ALA A 386 -14.99 -2.57 -9.22
N ALA A 387 -16.11 -3.15 -8.80
CA ALA A 387 -16.27 -4.60 -8.76
C ALA A 387 -16.09 -5.22 -10.16
N THR A 388 -16.51 -4.56 -11.25
CA THR A 388 -16.23 -5.01 -12.63
C THR A 388 -14.75 -4.86 -13.05
N ALA A 389 -13.90 -4.54 -12.08
CA ALA A 389 -12.46 -4.72 -12.08
C ALA A 389 -12.02 -6.00 -12.82
N TYR A 390 -12.74 -7.12 -12.61
CA TYR A 390 -12.34 -8.51 -12.86
C TYR A 390 -11.89 -8.89 -14.27
#